data_AF-A0A945SLD7-F1
#
_entry.id   AF-A0A945SLD7-F1
#
_cell.length_a   1.000
_cell.length_b   1.000
_cell.length_c   1.000
_cell.angle_alpha   90.00
_cell.angle_beta   90.00
_cell.angle_gamma   90.00
#
_symmetry.space_group_name_H-M   'P 1'
#
loop_
_entity.id
_entity.type
_entity.pdbx_description
1 polymer ?
#
loop_
_entity_poly.entity_id
_entity_poly.type
_entity_poly.pdbx_seq_one_letter_code
_entity_poly.pdbx_strand_id
1 'polypeptide(L)'
;MTTYFVTRHIGAAAWAQQQEIEYDQIVEHLDPSTVEVGDTVIGSLPTNLAAEVCKRGAKYQHLSLKVPKELRGGELSAAQLIQLGAKLQPFFVEEL
;
A
#
# COMPACT_ATOMS: atom_id res chain seq x y z
N MET A 1 13.66 10.26 -5.53
CA MET A 1 12.43 9.53 -5.84
C MET A 1 12.62 8.10 -5.38
N THR A 2 11.93 7.77 -4.30
CA THR A 2 11.94 6.47 -3.66
C THR A 2 10.53 5.88 -3.71
N THR A 3 10.45 4.59 -3.98
CA THR A 3 9.21 3.82 -3.93
C THR A 3 9.18 3.03 -2.62
N TYR A 4 8.31 3.45 -1.72
CA TYR A 4 8.05 2.80 -0.44
C TYR A 4 6.91 1.81 -0.59
N PHE A 5 7.12 0.56 -0.17
CA PHE A 5 6.05 -0.40 0.02
C PHE A 5 5.77 -0.57 1.51
N VAL A 6 4.62 -0.05 1.95
CA VAL A 6 4.22 -0.04 3.36
C VAL A 6 3.33 -1.24 3.65
N THR A 7 3.89 -2.23 4.36
CA THR A 7 3.16 -3.42 4.79
C THR A 7 3.84 -4.11 5.97
N ARG A 8 3.02 -4.57 6.92
CA ARG A 8 3.42 -5.54 7.96
C ARG A 8 2.96 -6.97 7.65
N HIS A 9 2.24 -7.13 6.54
CA HIS A 9 1.59 -8.38 6.14
C HIS A 9 2.51 -9.18 5.23
N ILE A 10 2.92 -10.37 5.69
CA ILE A 10 3.81 -11.29 4.98
C ILE A 10 3.20 -11.66 3.63
N GLY A 11 1.89 -11.87 3.58
CA GLY A 11 1.22 -12.23 2.33
C GLY A 11 1.22 -11.12 1.30
N ALA A 12 1.13 -9.85 1.73
CA ALA A 12 1.22 -8.70 0.82
C ALA A 12 2.65 -8.53 0.26
N ALA A 13 3.68 -8.79 1.09
CA ALA A 13 5.08 -8.81 0.62
C ALA A 13 5.32 -9.93 -0.41
N ALA A 14 4.87 -11.15 -0.10
CA ALA A 14 4.96 -12.28 -1.02
C ALA A 14 4.16 -12.04 -2.31
N TRP A 15 2.98 -11.43 -2.22
CA TRP A 15 2.18 -11.05 -3.37
C TRP A 15 2.91 -10.04 -4.27
N ALA A 16 3.48 -8.99 -3.70
CA ALA A 16 4.23 -7.99 -4.45
C ALA A 16 5.42 -8.60 -5.20
N GLN A 17 6.15 -9.52 -4.56
CA GLN A 17 7.23 -10.26 -5.22
C GLN A 17 6.72 -11.12 -6.39
N GLN A 18 5.61 -11.84 -6.21
CA GLN A 18 5.02 -12.67 -7.27
C GLN A 18 4.45 -11.85 -8.44
N GLN A 19 4.00 -10.63 -8.17
CA GLN A 19 3.51 -9.70 -9.18
C GLN A 19 4.62 -8.81 -9.77
N GLU A 20 5.89 -9.07 -9.40
CA GLU A 20 7.07 -8.30 -9.85
C GLU A 20 6.91 -6.78 -9.61
N ILE A 21 6.29 -6.41 -8.49
CA ILE A 21 6.14 -5.00 -8.09
C ILE A 21 7.50 -4.46 -7.67
N GLU A 22 7.96 -3.43 -8.36
CA GLU A 22 9.19 -2.72 -8.03
C GLU A 22 8.97 -1.78 -6.82
N TYR A 23 9.87 -1.85 -5.85
CA TYR A 23 9.97 -0.93 -4.73
C TYR A 23 11.42 -0.85 -4.25
N ASP A 24 11.81 0.32 -3.73
CA ASP A 24 13.15 0.54 -3.20
C ASP A 24 13.25 0.12 -1.73
N GLN A 25 12.18 0.36 -0.97
CA GLN A 25 12.12 0.05 0.45
C GLN A 25 10.80 -0.58 0.84
N ILE A 26 10.86 -1.61 1.69
CA ILE A 26 9.70 -2.19 2.37
C ILE A 26 9.76 -1.82 3.85
N VAL A 27 8.69 -1.21 4.35
CA VAL A 27 8.60 -0.73 5.74
C VAL A 27 7.28 -1.14 6.36
N GLU A 28 7.27 -1.49 7.64
CA GLU A 28 6.03 -1.79 8.35
C GLU A 28 5.23 -0.52 8.68
N HIS A 29 5.95 0.56 8.98
CA HIS A 29 5.41 1.86 9.35
C HIS A 29 6.11 2.92 8.52
N LEU A 30 5.33 3.82 7.94
CA LEU A 30 5.82 5.01 7.25
C LEU A 30 5.49 6.22 8.10
N ASP A 31 6.49 7.04 8.40
CA ASP A 31 6.27 8.40 8.85
C ASP A 31 6.06 9.28 7.61
N PRO A 32 4.84 9.79 7.34
CA PRO A 32 4.60 10.60 6.14
C PRO A 32 5.46 11.86 6.10
N SER A 33 5.97 12.34 7.24
CA SER A 33 6.84 13.52 7.28
C SER A 33 8.18 13.30 6.60
N THR A 34 8.61 12.06 6.38
CA THR A 34 9.86 11.72 5.68
C THR A 34 9.68 11.59 4.17
N VAL A 35 8.44 11.64 3.67
CA VAL A 35 8.14 11.50 2.24
C VAL A 35 8.38 12.82 1.51
N GLU A 36 9.05 12.74 0.36
CA GLU A 36 9.38 13.88 -0.50
C GLU A 36 8.52 13.94 -1.76
N VAL A 37 8.51 15.11 -2.41
CA VAL A 37 7.81 15.30 -3.69
C VAL A 37 8.34 14.33 -4.74
N GLY A 38 7.42 13.66 -5.44
CA GLY A 38 7.75 12.70 -6.49
C GLY A 38 7.95 11.27 -6.02
N ASP A 39 8.10 11.02 -4.71
CA ASP A 39 8.10 9.66 -4.16
C ASP A 39 6.80 8.92 -4.46
N THR A 40 6.85 7.59 -4.39
CA THR A 40 5.67 6.74 -4.51
C THR A 40 5.51 5.91 -3.25
N VAL A 41 4.32 5.92 -2.67
CA VAL A 41 3.96 5.13 -1.51
C VAL A 41 2.91 4.12 -1.91
N ILE A 42 3.26 2.84 -1.80
CA ILE A 42 2.44 1.68 -2.12
C ILE A 42 1.96 1.04 -0.82
N GLY A 43 0.70 0.60 -0.75
CA GLY A 43 0.20 -0.24 0.33
C GLY A 43 -1.13 0.23 0.91
N SER A 44 -1.51 -0.33 2.06
CA SER A 44 -2.75 0.04 2.77
C SER A 44 -2.42 0.94 3.95
N LEU A 45 -2.56 2.26 3.77
CA LEU A 45 -2.35 3.25 4.82
C LEU A 45 -3.67 3.62 5.50
N PRO A 46 -3.66 3.98 6.79
CA PRO A 46 -4.71 4.79 7.39
C PRO A 46 -4.98 6.05 6.56
N THR A 47 -6.25 6.43 6.44
CA THR A 47 -6.69 7.54 5.55
C THR A 47 -5.98 8.86 5.84
N ASN A 48 -5.77 9.19 7.12
CA ASN A 48 -5.04 10.38 7.53
C ASN A 48 -3.56 10.38 7.08
N LEU A 49 -2.90 9.21 7.10
CA LEU A 49 -1.52 9.10 6.61
C LEU A 49 -1.45 9.18 5.09
N ALA A 50 -2.42 8.58 4.37
CA ALA A 50 -2.53 8.71 2.92
C ALA A 50 -2.77 10.16 2.50
N ALA A 51 -3.58 10.91 3.26
CA ALA A 51 -3.82 12.33 3.00
C ALA A 51 -2.54 13.16 3.15
N GLU A 52 -1.75 12.94 4.20
CA GLU A 52 -0.46 13.63 4.38
C GLU A 52 0.53 13.27 3.26
N VAL A 53 0.61 12.00 2.83
CA VAL A 53 1.41 11.60 1.66
C VAL A 53 1.00 12.39 0.40
N CYS A 54 -0.31 12.46 0.12
CA CYS A 54 -0.83 13.19 -1.04
C CYS A 54 -0.55 14.70 -0.93
N LYS A 55 -0.74 15.29 0.26
CA LYS A 55 -0.47 16.70 0.54
C LYS A 55 0.99 17.09 0.34
N ARG A 56 1.92 16.16 0.61
CA ARG A 56 3.37 16.35 0.38
C ARG A 56 3.79 16.20 -1.08
N GLY A 57 2.85 15.90 -2.00
CA GLY A 57 3.14 15.79 -3.43
C GLY A 57 3.75 14.43 -3.83
N ALA A 58 3.65 13.42 -2.97
CA ALA A 58 3.97 12.04 -3.32
C ALA A 58 2.76 11.32 -3.91
N LYS A 59 3.03 10.29 -4.72
CA LYS A 59 2.01 9.45 -5.33
C LYS A 59 1.61 8.36 -4.35
N TYR A 60 0.30 8.23 -4.09
CA TYR A 60 -0.22 7.14 -3.28
C TYR A 60 -0.86 6.06 -4.16
N GLN A 61 -0.43 4.80 -3.99
CA GLN A 61 -1.03 3.62 -4.60
C GLN A 61 -1.56 2.66 -3.53
N HIS A 62 -2.88 2.50 -3.47
CA HIS A 62 -3.53 1.64 -2.50
C HIS A 62 -3.56 0.18 -2.96
N LEU A 63 -3.23 -0.75 -2.05
CA LEU A 63 -3.48 -2.18 -2.25
C LEU A 63 -4.98 -2.46 -2.13
N SER A 64 -5.65 -2.53 -3.27
CA SER A 64 -7.10 -2.58 -3.40
C SER A 64 -7.57 -4.00 -3.69
N LEU A 65 -8.50 -4.51 -2.88
CA LEU A 65 -9.15 -5.80 -3.05
C LEU A 65 -10.50 -5.83 -2.34
N LYS A 66 -11.39 -6.73 -2.75
CA LYS A 66 -12.66 -6.96 -2.05
C LYS A 66 -12.49 -8.15 -1.13
N VAL A 67 -12.50 -7.91 0.18
CA VAL A 67 -12.37 -8.98 1.18
C VAL A 67 -13.76 -9.46 1.65
N PRO A 68 -14.12 -10.74 1.43
CA PRO A 68 -15.32 -11.36 1.98
C PRO A 68 -15.34 -11.26 3.50
N LYS A 69 -16.54 -11.23 4.11
CA LYS A 69 -16.70 -10.97 5.55
C LYS A 69 -15.88 -11.94 6.41
N GLU A 70 -15.90 -13.20 6.02
CA GLU A 70 -15.23 -14.34 6.65
C GLU A 70 -13.70 -14.27 6.61
N LEU A 71 -13.12 -13.47 5.71
CA LEU A 71 -11.67 -13.28 5.57
C LEU A 71 -11.17 -11.93 6.11
N ARG A 72 -12.07 -11.05 6.57
CA ARG A 72 -11.69 -9.73 7.11
C ARG A 72 -10.98 -9.87 8.44
N GLY A 73 -10.02 -8.98 8.69
CA GLY A 73 -9.26 -8.90 9.95
C GLY A 73 -8.21 -10.00 10.13
N GLY A 74 -8.13 -10.97 9.20
CA GLY A 74 -7.09 -11.99 9.17
C GLY A 74 -5.93 -11.64 8.24
N GLU A 75 -4.82 -12.36 8.38
CA GLU A 75 -3.71 -12.35 7.43
C GLU A 75 -4.14 -13.10 6.15
N LEU A 76 -3.93 -12.48 4.99
CA LEU A 76 -4.20 -13.08 3.68
C LEU A 76 -2.89 -13.53 3.05
N SER A 77 -2.81 -14.76 2.57
CA SER A 77 -1.67 -15.24 1.78
C SER A 77 -1.62 -14.62 0.39
N ALA A 78 -0.46 -14.69 -0.28
CA ALA A 78 -0.31 -14.22 -1.66
C ALA A 78 -1.32 -14.86 -2.63
N ALA A 79 -1.57 -16.17 -2.48
CA ALA A 79 -2.55 -16.89 -3.28
C ALA A 79 -3.98 -16.35 -3.06
N GLN A 80 -4.35 -16.04 -1.82
CA GLN A 80 -5.63 -15.41 -1.52
C GLN A 80 -5.72 -14.00 -2.09
N LEU A 81 -4.65 -13.20 -2.02
CA LEU A 81 -4.61 -11.87 -2.63
C LEU A 81 -4.81 -11.93 -4.15
N ILE A 82 -4.16 -12.89 -4.83
CA ILE A 82 -4.38 -13.15 -6.27
C ILE A 82 -5.83 -13.53 -6.54
N GLN A 83 -6.37 -14.50 -5.79
CA GLN A 83 -7.75 -14.97 -5.96
C GLN A 83 -8.79 -13.87 -5.73
N LEU A 84 -8.52 -12.95 -4.80
CA LEU A 84 -9.39 -11.81 -4.49
C LEU A 84 -9.20 -10.63 -5.46
N GLY A 85 -8.34 -10.77 -6.46
CA GLY A 85 -8.09 -9.73 -7.46
C GLY A 85 -7.42 -8.51 -6.88
N ALA A 86 -6.48 -8.70 -5.94
CA ALA A 86 -5.69 -7.62 -5.39
C ALA A 86 -4.93 -6.88 -6.49
N LYS A 87 -4.92 -5.55 -6.40
CA LYS A 87 -4.25 -4.66 -7.35
C LYS A 87 -3.78 -3.38 -6.67
N LEU A 88 -2.72 -2.79 -7.21
CA LEU A 88 -2.33 -1.43 -6.85
C LEU A 88 -3.13 -0.44 -7.69
N GLN A 89 -3.70 0.56 -7.03
CA GLN A 89 -4.48 1.60 -7.70
C GLN A 89 -4.09 2.97 -7.15
N PRO A 90 -3.89 3.99 -8.00
CA PRO A 90 -3.62 5.33 -7.53
C PRO A 90 -4.85 5.93 -6.84
N PHE A 91 -4.63 6.60 -5.71
CA PHE A 91 -5.64 7.38 -5.01
C PHE A 91 -5.09 8.76 -4.65
N PHE A 92 -5.97 9.75 -4.65
CA PHE A 92 -5.73 11.04 -4.02
C PHE A 92 -6.65 11.14 -2.81
N VAL A 93 -6.08 11.44 -1.65
CA VAL A 93 -6.79 11.54 -0.37
C VAL A 93 -6.54 12.93 0.20
N GLU A 94 -7.57 13.58 0.69
CA GLU A 94 -7.54 14.93 1.24
C GLU A 94 -8.41 14.98 2.51
N GLU A 95 -7.93 15.68 3.54
CA GLU A 95 -8.72 16.01 4.73
C GLU A 95 -9.61 17.23 4.41
N LEU A 96 -10.91 17.13 4.71
CA LEU A 96 -11.92 18.16 4.39
C LEU A 96 -12.20 19.11 5.55
#